data_AF-A0A1A8NPP7-F1
#
_entry.id   AF-A0A1A8NPP7-F1
#
_cell.length_a   1.000
_cell.length_b   1.000
_cell.length_c   1.000
_cell.angle_alpha   90.00
_cell.angle_beta   90.00
_cell.angle_gamma   90.00
#
_symmetry.space_group_name_H-M   'P 1'
#
loop_
_entity.id
_entity.type
_entity.pdbx_description
1 polymer ?
#
loop_
_entity_poly.entity_id
_entity_poly.type
_entity_poly.pdbx_seq_one_letter_code
_entity_poly.pdbx_strand_id
1 'polypeptide(L)' 'EYNMDHKQRGLALIFNQDYFYWLLGLNARSGSEADRNNLARRLKQLNFEVRCYDNLKQ' A
#
# COMPACT_ATOMS: atom_id res chain seq x y z
N GLU A 1 -22.40 -1.43 15.95
CA GLU A 1 -21.09 -2.01 15.57
C GLU A 1 -21.19 -2.54 14.14
N TYR A 2 -20.09 -2.54 13.38
CA TYR A 2 -20.09 -3.12 12.02
C TYR A 2 -19.95 -4.64 12.11
N ASN A 3 -20.61 -5.38 11.21
CA ASN A 3 -20.41 -6.83 11.10
C ASN A 3 -19.05 -7.11 10.44
N MET A 4 -18.13 -7.71 11.21
CA MET A 4 -16.76 -8.01 10.77
C MET A 4 -16.50 -9.51 10.57
N ASP A 5 -17.52 -10.36 10.66
CA ASP A 5 -17.40 -11.83 10.62
C ASP A 5 -17.33 -12.40 9.19
N HIS A 6 -16.93 -11.58 8.23
CA HIS A 6 -16.72 -12.01 6.85
C HIS A 6 -15.42 -12.82 6.70
N LYS A 7 -15.43 -13.81 5.80
CA LYS A 7 -14.27 -14.70 5.51
C LYS A 7 -12.98 -13.92 5.21
N GLN A 8 -13.11 -12.77 4.55
CA GLN A 8 -12.05 -11.79 4.36
C GLN A 8 -12.57 -10.43 4.78
N ARG A 9 -11.71 -9.61 5.41
CA ARG A 9 -12.09 -8.26 5.84
C ARG A 9 -12.30 -7.31 4.67
N GLY A 10 -11.69 -7.59 3.53
CA GLY A 10 -11.80 -6.82 2.29
C GLY A 10 -10.48 -6.77 1.52
N LEU A 11 -10.44 -5.94 0.49
CA LEU A 11 -9.27 -5.68 -0.34
C LEU A 11 -8.59 -4.38 0.09
N ALA A 12 -7.28 -4.41 0.28
CA ALA A 12 -6.44 -3.25 0.51
C ALA A 12 -5.42 -3.10 -0.63
N LEU A 13 -5.51 -2.00 -1.36
CA LEU A 13 -4.57 -1.62 -2.41
C LEU A 13 -3.59 -0.60 -1.85
N ILE A 14 -2.30 -0.89 -1.95
CA ILE A 14 -1.22 0.01 -1.51
C ILE A 14 -0.49 0.48 -2.76
N PHE A 15 -0.60 1.77 -3.06
CA PHE A 15 0.18 2.42 -4.10
C PHE A 15 1.39 3.08 -3.45
N ASN A 16 2.56 2.51 -3.68
CA ASN A 16 3.81 3.04 -3.15
C ASN A 16 4.57 3.74 -4.28
N GLN A 17 4.62 5.07 -4.23
CA GLN A 17 5.33 5.91 -5.21
C GLN A 17 6.64 6.41 -4.58
N ASP A 18 7.72 5.69 -4.85
CA ASP A 18 9.07 6.03 -4.38
C ASP A 18 9.75 7.02 -5.33
N TYR A 19 9.46 6.91 -6.63
CA TYR A 19 9.98 7.76 -7.69
C TYR A 19 8.84 8.45 -8.43
N PHE A 20 9.08 9.69 -8.81
CA PHE A 20 8.12 10.51 -9.55
C PHE A 20 8.62 10.79 -10.96
N TYR A 21 7.69 11.18 -11.84
CA TYR A 21 8.04 11.68 -13.16
C TYR A 21 8.90 12.94 -13.01
N TRP A 22 10.07 12.95 -13.64
CA TRP A 22 11.11 13.97 -13.43
C TRP A 22 10.62 15.40 -13.70
N LEU A 23 9.70 15.60 -14.65
CA LEU A 23 9.15 16.93 -14.97
C LEU A 23 8.33 17.53 -13.82
N LEU A 24 7.90 16.71 -12.87
CA LEU A 24 7.20 17.17 -11.66
C LEU A 24 8.17 17.81 -10.64
N GLY A 25 9.48 17.62 -10.78
CA GLY A 25 10.48 18.18 -9.85
C GLY A 25 10.39 17.65 -8.43
N LEU A 26 9.73 16.49 -8.21
CA LEU A 26 9.57 15.89 -6.89
C LEU A 26 10.76 15.01 -6.52
N ASN A 27 11.16 15.07 -5.25
CA ASN A 27 12.23 14.23 -4.70
C ASN A 27 11.77 12.77 -4.52
N ALA A 28 12.72 11.84 -4.59
CA ALA A 28 12.47 10.45 -4.25
C ALA A 28 12.07 10.30 -2.77
N ARG A 29 11.15 9.37 -2.49
CA ARG A 29 10.65 9.09 -1.13
C ARG A 29 11.39 7.91 -0.49
N SER A 30 12.69 8.09 -0.27
CA SER A 30 13.54 7.09 0.37
C SER A 30 12.95 6.64 1.71
N GLY A 31 12.83 5.33 1.93
CA GLY A 31 12.24 4.73 3.13
C GLY A 31 10.75 4.38 3.01
N SER A 32 10.03 4.86 2.00
CA SER A 32 8.62 4.53 1.80
C SER A 32 8.38 3.04 1.52
N GLU A 33 9.38 2.31 1.00
CA GLU A 33 9.34 0.85 0.89
C GLU A 33 9.19 0.17 2.27
N ALA A 34 9.86 0.66 3.30
CA ALA A 34 9.75 0.13 4.66
C ALA A 34 8.33 0.33 5.21
N ASP A 35 7.73 1.49 4.94
CA ASP A 35 6.35 1.80 5.30
C ASP A 35 5.36 0.89 4.57
N ARG A 36 5.53 0.70 3.26
CA ARG A 36 4.72 -0.23 2.45
C ARG A 36 4.76 -1.64 3.02
N ASN A 37 5.95 -2.14 3.35
CA ASN A 37 6.14 -3.47 3.93
C ASN A 37 5.44 -3.60 5.29
N ASN A 38 5.58 -2.59 6.15
CA ASN A 38 4.93 -2.56 7.45
C ASN A 38 3.41 -2.55 7.33
N LEU A 39 2.86 -1.71 6.46
CA LEU A 39 1.43 -1.62 6.18
C LEU A 39 0.88 -2.95 5.63
N ALA A 40 1.55 -3.53 4.64
CA ALA A 40 1.12 -4.79 4.05
C ALA A 40 1.08 -5.92 5.08
N ARG A 41 2.09 -5.99 5.96
CA ARG A 41 2.13 -6.96 7.05
C ARG A 41 0.98 -6.76 8.03
N ARG A 42 0.72 -5.52 8.48
CA ARG A 42 -0.35 -5.22 9.44
C ARG A 42 -1.74 -5.49 8.86
N LEU A 43 -1.97 -5.14 7.60
CA LEU A 43 -3.26 -5.36 6.94
C LEU A 43 -3.54 -6.85 6.68
N LYS A 44 -2.51 -7.63 6.32
CA LYS A 44 -2.63 -9.09 6.25
C LYS A 44 -2.97 -9.71 7.61
N GLN A 45 -2.38 -9.22 8.70
CA GLN A 45 -2.73 -9.66 10.07
C GLN A 45 -4.19 -9.35 10.43
N LEU A 46 -4.78 -8.31 9.82
CA LEU A 46 -6.20 -7.97 9.94
C LEU A 46 -7.10 -8.71 8.94
N ASN A 47 -6.58 -9.73 8.25
CA ASN A 47 -7.28 -10.56 7.28
C ASN A 47 -7.80 -9.80 6.04
N PHE A 48 -7.08 -8.77 5.60
CA PHE A 48 -7.28 -8.16 4.28
C PHE A 48 -6.52 -8.93 3.20
N GLU A 49 -7.10 -9.00 2.00
CA GLU A 49 -6.34 -9.25 0.78
C GLU A 49 -5.53 -8.00 0.46
N VAL A 50 -4.19 -8.09 0.44
CA VAL A 50 -3.33 -6.92 0.21
C VAL A 50 -2.63 -7.04 -1.14
N ARG A 51 -2.76 -5.99 -1.96
CA ARG A 51 -2.02 -5.84 -3.23
C ARG A 51 -1.19 -4.56 -3.18
N CYS A 52 0.10 -4.69 -3.48
CA CYS A 52 1.03 -3.57 -3.51
C CYS A 52 1.40 -3.25 -4.97
N TYR A 53 1.46 -1.97 -5.31
CA TYR A 53 1.88 -1.47 -6.60
C TYR A 53 2.96 -0.43 -6.40
N ASP A 54 4.17 -0.74 -6.84
CA ASP A 54 5.32 0.15 -6.73
C ASP A 54 5.47 0.96 -8.01
N ASN A 55 5.59 2.29 -7.87
CA ASN A 55 5.83 3.23 -8.96
C ASN A 55 4.88 3.09 -10.15
N LEU A 56 3.61 2.75 -9.88
CA LEU A 56 2.61 2.49 -10.91
C LEU A 56 2.39 3.75 -11.74
N LYS A 57 2.57 3.62 -13.05
CA LYS A 57 2.30 4.68 -14.03
C LYS A 57 0.86 4.54 -14.54
N GLN A 58 0.20 5.67 -14.77
CA GLN A 58 -1.03 5.73 -15.55
C GLN A 58 -0.74 5.56 -17.03
#